data_AF-W0J8X7-F1
#
_entry.id   AF-W0J8X7-F1
#
_cell.length_a   1.000
_cell.length_b   1.000
_cell.length_c   1.000
_cell.angle_alpha   90.00
_cell.angle_beta   90.00
_cell.angle_gamma   90.00
#
_symmetry.space_group_name_H-M   'P 1'
#
loop_
_entity.id
_entity.type
_entity.pdbx_description
1 polymer ?
#
loop_
_entity_poly.entity_id
_entity_poly.type
_entity_poly.pdbx_seq_one_letter_code
_entity_poly.pdbx_strand_id
1 'polypeptide(L)'
;MYDLEPAVVDFEKVCGCKITVHDLAGVFAHRDRKPMLGEVRASHRQSYTECAAEERDYCVKHCMFDFNRRVNESGRPCYLKRCRRRLLEVAIPLYRQQNQVATLFAGLWKHPSGAEAERIRRLCNVLPVFGEGLLRRAEFLRRHPESGFRYRDEIAGFVEAHFNRPVSVADLARKLSLSVSRTCHLTRTLFGKSFSALLVAERLEHARIYLASSDYRVGEIGLLCGFGSAEHFCRMFTRHCKMPPGEYRKTHRPTI
;
A
#
# COMPACT_ATOMS: atom_id res chain seq x y z
N MET A 1 1.65 0.05 3.27
CA MET A 1 0.81 0.36 2.09
C MET A 1 -0.05 -0.85 1.85
N TYR A 2 -1.37 -0.65 1.72
CA TYR A 2 -2.40 -1.68 1.62
C TYR A 2 -2.67 -1.98 0.14
N ASP A 3 -2.26 -3.15 -0.35
CA ASP A 3 -2.26 -3.49 -1.80
C ASP A 3 -3.62 -3.40 -2.50
N LEU A 4 -4.70 -3.67 -1.76
CA LEU A 4 -6.06 -3.71 -2.30
C LEU A 4 -6.83 -2.42 -2.06
N GLU A 5 -6.30 -1.51 -1.23
CA GLU A 5 -6.99 -0.28 -0.84
C GLU A 5 -7.34 0.63 -2.03
N PRO A 6 -6.46 0.85 -3.03
CA PRO A 6 -6.80 1.69 -4.18
C PRO A 6 -8.06 1.19 -4.93
N ALA A 7 -8.19 -0.12 -5.11
CA ALA A 7 -9.35 -0.71 -5.79
C ALA A 7 -10.65 -0.50 -5.02
N VAL A 8 -10.60 -0.60 -3.69
CA VAL A 8 -11.75 -0.30 -2.82
C VAL A 8 -12.10 1.18 -2.90
N VAL A 9 -11.11 2.07 -2.75
CA VAL A 9 -11.34 3.53 -2.83
C VAL A 9 -11.94 3.96 -4.16
N ASP A 10 -11.49 3.39 -5.28
CA ASP A 10 -12.05 3.72 -6.59
C ASP A 10 -13.48 3.16 -6.75
N PHE A 11 -13.75 1.96 -6.23
CA PHE A 11 -15.12 1.43 -6.19
C PHE A 11 -16.05 2.31 -5.34
N GLU A 12 -15.59 2.84 -4.20
CA GLU A 12 -16.36 3.75 -3.36
C GLU A 12 -16.73 5.05 -4.09
N LYS A 13 -15.80 5.61 -4.89
CA LYS A 13 -16.08 6.81 -5.69
C LYS A 13 -17.18 6.55 -6.72
N VAL A 14 -17.17 5.37 -7.35
CA VAL A 14 -18.16 4.99 -8.35
C VAL A 14 -19.52 4.71 -7.73
N CYS A 15 -19.57 3.94 -6.63
CA CYS A 15 -20.83 3.56 -6.01
C CYS A 15 -21.39 4.59 -5.03
N GLY A 16 -20.57 5.56 -4.60
CA GLY A 16 -20.91 6.59 -3.62
C GLY A 16 -21.25 6.01 -2.24
N CYS A 17 -20.68 4.86 -1.87
CA CYS A 17 -20.90 4.20 -0.59
C CYS A 17 -19.56 3.75 -0.01
N LYS A 18 -19.41 3.81 1.31
CA LYS A 18 -18.23 3.24 1.96
C LYS A 18 -18.35 1.73 2.06
N ILE A 19 -17.20 1.06 1.95
CA ILE A 19 -17.06 -0.39 2.08
C ILE A 19 -16.41 -0.73 3.41
N THR A 20 -17.02 -1.68 4.11
CA THR A 20 -16.48 -2.36 5.29
C THR A 20 -16.32 -3.84 4.99
N VAL A 21 -15.28 -4.44 5.56
CA VAL A 21 -14.87 -5.82 5.30
C VAL A 21 -14.76 -6.57 6.62
N HIS A 22 -15.51 -7.65 6.75
CA HIS A 22 -15.26 -8.65 7.79
C HIS A 22 -14.45 -9.79 7.17
N ASP A 23 -13.15 -9.84 7.48
CA ASP A 23 -12.26 -10.91 7.01
C ASP A 23 -12.28 -12.10 7.99
N LEU A 24 -13.11 -13.10 7.71
CA LEU A 24 -13.38 -14.21 8.61
C LEU A 24 -12.24 -15.25 8.61
N ALA A 25 -11.53 -15.38 7.49
CA ALA A 25 -10.51 -16.40 7.27
C ALA A 25 -9.10 -15.80 7.03
N GLY A 26 -8.92 -14.50 7.25
CA GLY A 26 -7.65 -13.81 7.03
C GLY A 26 -7.22 -13.82 5.56
N VAL A 27 -8.18 -13.78 4.63
CA VAL A 27 -7.92 -13.86 3.18
C VAL A 27 -7.42 -12.55 2.59
N PHE A 28 -7.67 -11.43 3.26
CA PHE A 28 -7.16 -10.10 2.91
C PHE A 28 -5.90 -9.73 3.71
N ALA A 29 -5.10 -10.74 4.06
CA ALA A 29 -3.77 -10.58 4.60
C ALA A 29 -2.75 -11.38 3.79
N HIS A 30 -1.51 -10.93 3.78
CA HIS A 30 -0.36 -11.65 3.24
C HIS A 30 0.01 -12.86 4.13
N ARG A 31 0.93 -13.72 3.66
CA ARG A 31 1.38 -14.90 4.43
C ARG A 31 2.07 -14.52 5.75
N ASP A 32 2.72 -13.36 5.79
CA ASP A 32 3.34 -12.75 6.97
C ASP A 32 2.32 -12.02 7.88
N ARG A 33 1.02 -12.19 7.62
CA ARG A 33 -0.11 -11.53 8.30
C ARG A 33 -0.21 -10.03 8.10
N LYS A 34 0.56 -9.43 7.20
CA LYS A 34 0.40 -8.02 6.87
C LYS A 34 -0.95 -7.79 6.16
N PRO A 35 -1.79 -6.85 6.63
CA PRO A 35 -3.08 -6.57 6.01
C PRO A 35 -2.94 -5.97 4.60
N MET A 36 -3.83 -6.40 3.68
CA MET A 36 -3.91 -5.87 2.31
C MET A 36 -4.91 -4.71 2.17
N LEU A 37 -5.76 -4.51 3.19
CA LEU A 37 -6.79 -3.47 3.29
C LEU A 37 -6.57 -2.65 4.56
N GLY A 38 -6.95 -1.38 4.52
CA GLY A 38 -6.81 -0.47 5.66
C GLY A 38 -7.54 -0.95 6.91
N GLU A 39 -6.96 -0.76 8.10
CA GLU A 39 -7.59 -1.14 9.37
C GLU A 39 -8.97 -0.50 9.58
N VAL A 40 -9.16 0.72 9.04
CA VAL A 40 -10.44 1.46 9.02
C VAL A 40 -11.61 0.64 8.43
N ARG A 41 -11.28 -0.35 7.58
CA ARG A 41 -12.24 -1.21 6.88
C ARG A 41 -12.81 -2.31 7.77
N ALA A 42 -12.19 -2.62 8.91
CA ALA A 42 -12.61 -3.72 9.76
C ALA A 42 -13.89 -3.40 10.57
N SER A 43 -14.33 -2.13 10.60
CA SER A 43 -15.46 -1.71 11.41
C SER A 43 -16.23 -0.55 10.79
N HIS A 44 -17.56 -0.68 10.75
CA HIS A 44 -18.45 0.42 10.38
C HIS A 44 -18.23 1.66 11.26
N ARG A 45 -17.84 1.51 12.53
CA ARG A 45 -17.62 2.65 13.45
C ARG A 45 -16.48 3.55 13.02
N GLN A 46 -15.50 2.99 12.31
CA GLN A 46 -14.36 3.74 11.79
C GLN A 46 -14.68 4.35 10.41
N SER A 47 -15.67 3.79 9.71
CA SER A 47 -16.13 4.27 8.41
C SER A 47 -17.29 5.29 8.49
N TYR A 48 -18.06 5.28 9.57
CA TYR A 48 -19.30 6.05 9.74
C TYR A 48 -19.47 6.60 11.15
N THR A 49 -19.69 7.91 11.26
CA THR A 49 -19.82 8.63 12.53
C THR A 49 -21.11 8.30 13.27
N GLU A 50 -22.16 7.90 12.54
CA GLU A 50 -23.47 7.48 13.08
C GLU A 50 -23.38 6.23 13.96
N CYS A 51 -22.30 5.46 13.81
CA CYS A 51 -22.00 4.26 14.59
C CYS A 51 -20.95 4.50 15.69
N ALA A 52 -20.36 5.70 15.79
CA ALA A 52 -19.26 5.97 16.71
C ALA A 52 -19.67 5.89 18.20
N ALA A 53 -20.95 6.10 18.52
CA ALA A 53 -21.46 6.25 19.88
C ALA A 53 -21.93 4.95 20.59
N GLU A 54 -21.71 3.74 20.03
CA GLU A 54 -22.34 2.50 20.55
C GLU A 54 -21.50 1.63 21.52
N GLU A 55 -22.21 0.77 22.27
CA GLU A 55 -21.68 -0.37 23.04
C GLU A 55 -21.12 -1.45 22.08
N ARG A 56 -19.87 -1.87 22.30
CA ARG A 56 -19.15 -2.79 21.38
C ARG A 56 -19.81 -4.17 21.24
N ASP A 57 -20.44 -4.67 22.30
CA ASP A 57 -20.83 -6.08 22.39
C ASP A 57 -21.99 -6.45 21.46
N TYR A 58 -22.99 -5.57 21.31
CA TYR A 58 -24.09 -5.82 20.38
C TYR A 58 -23.62 -5.83 18.93
N CYS A 59 -22.81 -4.84 18.52
CA CYS A 59 -22.33 -4.76 17.14
C CYS A 59 -21.52 -6.01 16.77
N VAL A 60 -20.65 -6.46 17.68
CA VAL A 60 -19.86 -7.68 17.51
C VAL A 60 -20.79 -8.90 17.41
N LYS A 61 -21.67 -9.11 18.40
CA LYS A 61 -22.57 -10.28 18.41
C LYS A 61 -23.51 -10.32 17.20
N HIS A 62 -24.20 -9.23 16.91
CA HIS A 62 -25.24 -9.19 15.90
C HIS A 62 -24.70 -9.07 14.47
N CYS A 63 -23.73 -8.17 14.25
CA CYS A 63 -23.23 -7.89 12.90
C CYS A 63 -22.12 -8.85 12.48
N MET A 64 -21.29 -9.32 13.42
CA MET A 64 -20.16 -10.19 13.11
C MET A 64 -20.51 -11.68 13.22
N PHE A 65 -21.35 -12.09 14.18
CA PHE A 65 -21.67 -13.51 14.39
C PHE A 65 -23.05 -13.91 13.84
N ASP A 66 -24.14 -13.32 14.35
CA ASP A 66 -25.51 -13.75 14.01
C ASP A 66 -25.85 -13.56 12.53
N PHE A 67 -25.36 -12.48 11.92
CA PHE A 67 -25.56 -12.24 10.51
C PHE A 67 -24.80 -13.24 9.64
N ASN A 68 -23.51 -13.45 9.89
CA ASN A 68 -22.70 -14.38 9.09
C ASN A 68 -23.22 -15.82 9.18
N ARG A 69 -23.72 -16.26 10.35
CA ARG A 69 -24.40 -17.55 10.47
C ARG A 69 -25.60 -17.69 9.53
N ARG A 70 -26.49 -16.68 9.49
CA ARG A 70 -27.68 -16.69 8.61
C ARG A 70 -27.32 -16.65 7.13
N VAL A 71 -26.25 -15.95 6.77
CA VAL A 71 -25.77 -15.89 5.40
C VAL A 71 -25.30 -17.27 4.92
N ASN A 72 -24.57 -17.98 5.78
CA ASN A 72 -24.08 -19.32 5.50
C ASN A 72 -25.21 -20.34 5.24
N GLU A 73 -26.37 -20.18 5.90
CA GLU A 73 -27.52 -21.09 5.77
C GLU A 73 -28.33 -20.89 4.47
N SER A 74 -28.37 -19.68 3.90
CA SER A 74 -29.29 -19.38 2.78
C SER A 74 -28.62 -19.27 1.40
N GLY A 75 -27.30 -19.10 1.32
CA GLY A 75 -26.54 -19.14 0.07
C GLY A 75 -26.83 -18.01 -0.95
N ARG A 76 -27.60 -16.98 -0.59
CA ARG A 76 -27.90 -15.85 -1.49
C ARG A 76 -26.65 -14.99 -1.74
N PRO A 77 -26.52 -14.37 -2.93
CA PRO A 77 -25.36 -13.53 -3.27
C PRO A 77 -25.43 -12.11 -2.68
N CYS A 78 -26.62 -11.62 -2.30
CA CYS A 78 -26.83 -10.31 -1.71
C CYS A 78 -27.89 -10.37 -0.59
N TYR A 79 -27.63 -9.61 0.47
CA TYR A 79 -28.54 -9.42 1.59
C TYR A 79 -28.70 -7.94 1.90
N LEU A 80 -29.89 -7.58 2.37
CA LEU A 80 -30.12 -6.29 3.00
C LEU A 80 -30.17 -6.50 4.50
N LYS A 81 -29.11 -6.08 5.19
CA LYS A 81 -28.97 -6.25 6.63
C LYS A 81 -29.52 -5.02 7.35
N ARG A 82 -30.34 -5.24 8.37
CA ARG A 82 -30.88 -4.18 9.23
C ARG A 82 -30.31 -4.29 10.65
N CYS A 83 -29.74 -3.22 11.19
CA CYS A 83 -29.27 -3.18 12.57
C CYS A 83 -30.38 -2.70 13.55
N ARG A 84 -30.11 -2.73 14.87
CA ARG A 84 -31.07 -2.25 15.89
C ARG A 84 -31.51 -0.79 15.72
N ARG A 85 -30.66 0.07 15.14
CA ARG A 85 -30.98 1.48 14.83
C ARG A 85 -31.81 1.63 13.55
N ARG A 86 -32.25 0.52 12.96
CA ARG A 86 -32.99 0.45 11.69
C ARG A 86 -32.20 0.97 10.49
N LEU A 87 -30.87 1.07 10.61
CA LEU A 87 -30.02 1.33 9.46
C LEU A 87 -29.89 0.04 8.64
N LEU A 88 -29.99 0.20 7.33
CA LEU A 88 -29.89 -0.82 6.31
C LEU A 88 -28.53 -0.72 5.65
N GLU A 89 -27.93 -1.86 5.35
CA GLU A 89 -26.70 -1.96 4.58
C GLU A 89 -26.77 -3.14 3.63
N VAL A 90 -26.16 -3.01 2.47
CA VAL A 90 -26.00 -4.13 1.54
C VAL A 90 -24.86 -4.99 2.07
N ALA A 91 -25.07 -6.30 2.15
CA ALA A 91 -24.09 -7.25 2.62
C ALA A 91 -23.94 -8.40 1.62
N ILE A 92 -22.70 -8.72 1.27
CA ILE A 92 -22.38 -9.78 0.32
C ILE A 92 -21.33 -10.74 0.92
N PRO A 93 -21.64 -12.04 1.06
CA PRO A 93 -20.63 -13.03 1.43
C PRO A 93 -19.67 -13.29 0.27
N LEU A 94 -18.42 -13.55 0.62
CA LEU A 94 -17.40 -14.06 -0.27
C LEU A 94 -17.07 -15.50 0.14
N TYR A 95 -17.01 -16.39 -0.85
CA TYR A 95 -16.83 -17.82 -0.62
C TYR A 95 -15.53 -18.34 -1.24
N ARG A 96 -14.90 -19.30 -0.57
CA ARG A 96 -13.83 -20.14 -1.13
C ARG A 96 -14.18 -21.59 -0.88
N GLN A 97 -14.30 -22.39 -1.95
CA GLN A 97 -14.67 -23.80 -1.86
C GLN A 97 -15.92 -24.01 -0.96
N GLN A 98 -16.99 -23.26 -1.24
CA GLN A 98 -18.27 -23.26 -0.49
C GLN A 98 -18.22 -22.73 0.96
N ASN A 99 -17.05 -22.38 1.49
CA ASN A 99 -16.93 -21.79 2.82
C ASN A 99 -16.91 -20.27 2.74
N GLN A 100 -17.70 -19.59 3.57
CA GLN A 100 -17.66 -18.14 3.69
C GLN A 100 -16.31 -17.72 4.28
N VAL A 101 -15.54 -16.92 3.53
CA VAL A 101 -14.20 -16.46 3.94
C VAL A 101 -14.18 -14.99 4.34
N ALA A 102 -15.13 -14.20 3.86
CA ALA A 102 -15.28 -12.79 4.21
C ALA A 102 -16.70 -12.30 3.89
N THR A 103 -17.02 -11.10 4.36
CA THR A 103 -18.25 -10.39 4.02
C THR A 103 -17.94 -8.93 3.73
N LEU A 104 -18.40 -8.41 2.59
CA LEU A 104 -18.37 -6.97 2.31
C LEU A 104 -19.72 -6.34 2.67
N PHE A 105 -19.65 -5.14 3.23
CA PHE A 105 -20.80 -4.31 3.56
C PHE A 105 -20.68 -2.97 2.84
N ALA A 106 -21.80 -2.46 2.33
CA ALA A 106 -21.84 -1.19 1.61
C ALA A 106 -23.05 -0.34 2.01
N GLY A 107 -22.76 0.91 2.38
CA GLY A 107 -23.76 1.94 2.65
C GLY A 107 -24.52 1.76 3.96
N LEU A 108 -25.15 2.85 4.42
CA LEU A 108 -26.00 2.90 5.61
C LEU A 108 -27.20 3.81 5.35
N TRP A 109 -28.41 3.25 5.36
CA TRP A 109 -29.64 3.97 5.06
C TRP A 109 -30.70 3.75 6.12
N LYS A 110 -31.40 4.80 6.55
CA LYS A 110 -32.48 4.66 7.54
C LYS A 110 -33.81 4.25 6.88
N HIS A 111 -34.19 4.94 5.80
CA HIS A 111 -35.44 4.74 5.06
C HIS A 111 -35.20 4.98 3.56
N PRO A 112 -34.48 4.06 2.88
CA PRO A 112 -34.06 4.30 1.50
C PRO A 112 -35.26 4.39 0.56
N SER A 113 -35.29 5.44 -0.25
CA SER A 113 -36.32 5.67 -1.28
C SER A 113 -35.70 6.34 -2.51
N GLY A 114 -36.42 6.35 -3.63
CA GLY A 114 -35.99 6.99 -4.87
C GLY A 114 -34.58 6.56 -5.30
N ALA A 115 -33.66 7.54 -5.36
CA ALA A 115 -32.27 7.32 -5.77
C ALA A 115 -31.49 6.36 -4.84
N GLU A 116 -31.80 6.31 -3.54
CA GLU A 116 -31.15 5.38 -2.60
C GLU A 116 -31.59 3.94 -2.85
N ALA A 117 -32.88 3.72 -3.12
CA ALA A 117 -33.41 2.40 -3.45
C ALA A 117 -32.84 1.87 -4.78
N GLU A 118 -32.64 2.75 -5.77
CA GLU A 118 -31.94 2.43 -7.02
C GLU A 118 -30.46 2.09 -6.76
N ARG A 119 -29.77 2.86 -5.90
CA ARG A 119 -28.38 2.59 -5.52
C ARG A 119 -28.22 1.23 -4.83
N ILE A 120 -29.11 0.88 -3.90
CA ILE A 120 -29.14 -0.43 -3.25
C ILE A 120 -29.32 -1.56 -4.28
N ARG A 121 -30.26 -1.41 -5.22
CA ARG A 121 -30.47 -2.39 -6.30
C ARG A 121 -29.21 -2.57 -7.15
N ARG A 122 -28.55 -1.48 -7.53
CA ARG A 122 -27.27 -1.54 -8.27
C ARG A 122 -26.19 -2.24 -7.47
N LEU A 123 -26.01 -1.87 -6.20
CA LEU A 123 -25.02 -2.49 -5.30
C LEU A 123 -25.25 -4.00 -5.18
N CYS A 124 -26.49 -4.47 -5.05
CA CYS A 124 -26.75 -5.91 -5.02
C CYS A 124 -26.31 -6.66 -6.29
N ASN A 125 -26.17 -5.97 -7.43
CA ASN A 125 -25.72 -6.57 -8.68
C ASN A 125 -24.20 -6.45 -8.87
N VAL A 126 -23.61 -5.29 -8.54
CA VAL A 126 -22.19 -5.01 -8.85
C VAL A 126 -21.24 -5.37 -7.72
N LEU A 127 -21.69 -5.28 -6.47
CA LEU A 127 -20.85 -5.54 -5.31
C LEU A 127 -20.40 -7.01 -5.24
N PRO A 128 -21.23 -8.03 -5.56
CA PRO A 128 -20.77 -9.43 -5.64
C PRO A 128 -19.62 -9.63 -6.62
N VAL A 129 -19.71 -9.02 -7.81
CA VAL A 129 -18.67 -9.11 -8.85
C VAL A 129 -17.38 -8.43 -8.38
N PHE A 130 -17.50 -7.25 -7.79
CA PHE A 130 -16.36 -6.53 -7.21
C PHE A 130 -15.69 -7.34 -6.09
N GLY A 131 -16.49 -7.88 -5.16
CA GLY A 131 -15.99 -8.65 -4.04
C GLY A 131 -15.29 -9.95 -4.46
N GLU A 132 -15.81 -10.65 -5.46
CA GLU A 132 -15.16 -11.83 -6.05
C GLU A 132 -13.84 -11.45 -6.73
N GLY A 133 -13.81 -10.35 -7.48
CA GLY A 133 -12.58 -9.82 -8.08
C GLY A 133 -11.53 -9.46 -7.02
N LEU A 134 -11.96 -8.83 -5.92
CA LEU A 134 -11.12 -8.48 -4.78
C LEU A 134 -10.54 -9.74 -4.11
N LEU A 135 -11.38 -10.76 -3.87
CA LEU A 135 -10.95 -12.04 -3.31
C LEU A 135 -9.92 -12.73 -4.20
N ARG A 136 -10.18 -12.83 -5.51
CA ARG A 136 -9.23 -13.42 -6.47
C ARG A 136 -7.90 -12.68 -6.50
N ARG A 137 -7.93 -11.34 -6.43
CA ARG A 137 -6.71 -10.52 -6.32
C ARG A 137 -5.96 -10.81 -5.03
N ALA A 138 -6.65 -10.88 -3.90
CA ALA A 138 -6.06 -11.23 -2.60
C ALA A 138 -5.41 -12.62 -2.64
N GLU A 139 -6.09 -13.62 -3.20
CA GLU A 139 -5.54 -14.95 -3.36
C GLU A 139 -4.33 -14.98 -4.30
N PHE A 140 -4.36 -14.21 -5.39
CA PHE A 140 -3.21 -14.06 -6.28
C PHE A 140 -2.01 -13.50 -5.51
N LEU A 141 -2.20 -12.40 -4.75
CA LEU A 141 -1.17 -11.79 -3.91
C LEU A 141 -0.64 -12.74 -2.84
N ARG A 142 -1.49 -13.63 -2.29
CA ARG A 142 -1.07 -14.65 -1.30
C ARG A 142 -0.27 -15.80 -1.91
N ARG A 143 -0.61 -16.20 -3.14
CA ARG A 143 0.12 -17.24 -3.90
C ARG A 143 1.42 -16.71 -4.48
N HIS A 144 1.41 -15.44 -4.86
CA HIS A 144 2.53 -14.70 -5.43
C HIS A 144 2.75 -13.47 -4.56
N PRO A 145 3.32 -13.62 -3.34
CA PRO A 145 3.66 -12.47 -2.48
C PRO A 145 4.46 -11.47 -3.34
N GLU A 146 3.83 -10.33 -3.64
CA GLU A 146 4.08 -9.70 -4.93
C GLU A 146 5.46 -9.06 -5.06
N SER A 147 6.02 -9.33 -6.23
CA SER A 147 7.12 -8.64 -6.90
C SER A 147 7.20 -7.12 -6.70
N GLY A 148 6.11 -6.38 -6.45
CA GLY A 148 6.18 -4.92 -6.26
C GLY A 148 6.95 -4.49 -5.00
N PHE A 149 6.67 -5.13 -3.85
CA PHE A 149 7.42 -4.90 -2.62
C PHE A 149 8.80 -5.52 -2.69
N ARG A 150 8.89 -6.76 -3.18
CA ARG A 150 10.18 -7.44 -3.38
C ARG A 150 11.10 -6.62 -4.28
N TYR A 151 10.62 -6.10 -5.41
CA TYR A 151 11.46 -5.29 -6.30
C TYR A 151 11.74 -3.91 -5.74
N ARG A 152 10.83 -3.30 -4.97
CA ARG A 152 11.13 -2.05 -4.26
C ARG A 152 12.27 -2.26 -3.27
N ASP A 153 12.19 -3.29 -2.45
CA ASP A 153 13.20 -3.61 -1.43
C ASP A 153 14.50 -4.11 -2.08
N GLU A 154 14.44 -4.93 -3.14
CA GLU A 154 15.61 -5.37 -3.90
C GLU A 154 16.30 -4.22 -4.65
N ILE A 155 15.54 -3.27 -5.22
CA ILE A 155 16.11 -2.09 -5.86
C ILE A 155 16.76 -1.17 -4.81
N ALA A 156 16.07 -0.92 -3.69
CA ALA A 156 16.61 -0.10 -2.61
C ALA A 156 17.88 -0.73 -2.03
N GLY A 157 17.82 -2.01 -1.65
CA GLY A 157 18.97 -2.74 -1.12
C GLY A 157 20.11 -2.90 -2.13
N PHE A 158 19.81 -3.01 -3.43
CA PHE A 158 20.86 -2.98 -4.45
C PHE A 158 21.56 -1.62 -4.51
N VAL A 159 20.81 -0.52 -4.47
CA VAL A 159 21.36 0.84 -4.48
C VAL A 159 22.20 1.09 -3.23
N GLU A 160 21.68 0.74 -2.04
CA GLU A 160 22.38 0.87 -0.76
C GLU A 160 23.64 -0.01 -0.70
N ALA A 161 23.59 -1.26 -1.17
CA ALA A 161 24.77 -2.13 -1.13
C ALA A 161 25.86 -1.76 -2.16
N HIS A 162 25.53 -0.95 -3.18
CA HIS A 162 26.42 -0.67 -4.31
C HIS A 162 26.63 0.82 -4.60
N PHE A 163 26.22 1.73 -3.72
CA PHE A 163 26.34 3.17 -3.97
C PHE A 163 27.79 3.58 -4.28
N ASN A 164 28.77 2.96 -3.62
CA ASN A 164 30.19 3.26 -3.75
C ASN A 164 30.88 2.61 -4.97
N ARG A 165 30.13 1.96 -5.87
CA ARG A 165 30.68 1.24 -7.04
C ARG A 165 30.04 1.72 -8.35
N PRO A 166 30.73 1.57 -9.49
CA PRO A 166 30.14 1.86 -10.80
C PRO A 166 29.16 0.77 -11.21
N VAL A 167 27.89 0.90 -10.83
CA VAL A 167 26.80 -0.01 -11.21
C VAL A 167 25.84 0.63 -12.21
N SER A 168 25.33 -0.17 -13.14
CA SER A 168 24.40 0.25 -14.17
C SER A 168 22.99 -0.30 -13.96
N VAL A 169 22.01 0.24 -14.69
CA VAL A 169 20.65 -0.32 -14.71
C VAL A 169 20.62 -1.74 -15.31
N ALA A 170 21.61 -2.11 -16.13
CA ALA A 170 21.75 -3.46 -16.64
C ALA A 170 22.18 -4.46 -15.55
N ASP A 171 22.99 -4.03 -14.59
CA ASP A 171 23.38 -4.86 -13.44
C ASP A 171 22.20 -5.06 -12.50
N LEU A 172 21.42 -4.00 -12.26
CA LEU A 172 20.15 -4.12 -11.55
C LEU A 172 19.19 -5.07 -12.29
N ALA A 173 19.04 -4.93 -13.62
CA ALA A 173 18.19 -5.82 -14.41
C ALA A 173 18.62 -7.29 -14.29
N ARG A 174 19.92 -7.57 -14.32
CA ARG A 174 20.49 -8.92 -14.11
C ARG A 174 20.16 -9.44 -12.71
N LYS A 175 20.31 -8.62 -11.66
CA LYS A 175 19.96 -8.98 -10.28
C LYS A 175 18.48 -9.33 -10.13
N LEU A 176 17.61 -8.56 -10.77
CA LEU A 176 16.15 -8.75 -10.71
C LEU A 176 15.65 -9.85 -11.65
N SER A 177 16.52 -10.42 -12.51
CA SER A 177 16.13 -11.34 -13.60
C SER A 177 15.08 -10.73 -14.54
N LEU A 178 15.21 -9.44 -14.86
CA LEU A 178 14.31 -8.68 -15.74
C LEU A 178 15.05 -8.13 -16.96
N SER A 179 14.30 -7.75 -17.99
CA SER A 179 14.86 -6.94 -19.07
C SER A 179 15.15 -5.51 -18.59
N VAL A 180 16.15 -4.86 -19.19
CA VAL A 180 16.51 -3.46 -18.87
C VAL A 180 15.33 -2.52 -19.02
N SER A 181 14.52 -2.69 -20.08
CA SER A 181 13.31 -1.88 -20.31
C SER A 181 12.31 -2.01 -19.15
N ARG A 182 12.04 -3.26 -18.72
CA ARG A 182 11.14 -3.53 -17.59
C ARG A 182 11.69 -2.97 -16.29
N THR A 183 12.98 -3.12 -16.02
CA THR A 183 13.63 -2.54 -14.84
C THR A 183 13.52 -1.01 -14.84
N CYS A 184 13.81 -0.35 -15.96
CA CYS A 184 13.66 1.11 -16.09
C CYS A 184 12.23 1.60 -15.82
N HIS A 185 11.23 0.89 -16.35
CA HIS A 185 9.83 1.21 -16.10
C HIS A 185 9.49 1.01 -14.62
N LEU A 186 9.84 -0.16 -14.07
CA LEU A 186 9.56 -0.52 -12.69
C LEU A 186 10.22 0.44 -11.68
N THR A 187 11.48 0.82 -11.90
CA THR A 187 12.18 1.78 -11.04
C THR A 187 11.48 3.13 -11.03
N ARG A 188 11.05 3.64 -12.18
CA ARG A 188 10.29 4.90 -12.26
C ARG A 188 8.93 4.79 -11.59
N THR A 189 8.20 3.70 -11.82
CA THR A 189 6.89 3.46 -11.21
C THR A 189 6.97 3.36 -9.69
N LEU A 190 8.00 2.69 -9.17
CA LEU A 190 8.14 2.47 -7.73
C LEU A 190 8.74 3.67 -6.99
N PHE A 191 9.67 4.41 -7.59
CA PHE A 191 10.43 5.46 -6.89
C PHE A 191 10.22 6.88 -7.44
N GLY A 192 9.51 7.05 -8.55
CA GLY A 192 9.32 8.34 -9.21
C GLY A 192 10.58 8.89 -9.92
N LYS A 193 11.68 8.13 -9.95
CA LYS A 193 12.97 8.54 -10.52
C LYS A 193 13.66 7.40 -11.27
N SER A 194 14.63 7.74 -12.12
CA SER A 194 15.49 6.74 -12.78
C SER A 194 16.43 6.06 -11.79
N PHE A 195 16.96 4.89 -12.17
CA PHE A 195 18.00 4.20 -11.40
C PHE A 195 19.24 5.09 -11.16
N SER A 196 19.69 5.83 -12.17
CA SER A 196 20.82 6.75 -12.03
C SER A 196 20.56 7.86 -11.01
N ALA A 197 19.33 8.39 -10.97
CA ALA A 197 18.94 9.41 -10.00
C ALA A 197 18.78 8.84 -8.59
N LEU A 198 18.33 7.59 -8.45
CA LEU A 198 18.35 6.86 -7.17
C LEU A 198 19.77 6.71 -6.64
N LEU A 199 20.66 6.18 -7.48
CA LEU A 199 22.06 5.95 -7.11
C LEU A 199 22.76 7.24 -6.70
N VAL A 200 22.57 8.33 -7.45
CA VAL A 200 23.12 9.65 -7.10
C VAL A 200 22.57 10.13 -5.75
N ALA A 201 21.28 9.99 -5.50
CA ALA A 201 20.69 10.42 -4.24
C ALA A 201 21.30 9.67 -3.05
N GLU A 202 21.47 8.36 -3.17
CA GLU A 202 22.09 7.52 -2.12
C GLU A 202 23.54 7.94 -1.86
N ARG A 203 24.33 8.11 -2.92
CA ARG A 203 25.73 8.55 -2.82
C ARG A 203 25.87 9.88 -2.11
N LEU A 204 24.96 10.82 -2.37
CA LEU A 204 24.97 12.13 -1.73
C LEU A 204 24.59 12.03 -0.25
N GLU A 205 23.72 11.10 0.12
CA GLU A 205 23.36 10.88 1.52
C GLU A 205 24.54 10.34 2.33
N HIS A 206 25.25 9.35 1.80
CA HIS A 206 26.52 8.91 2.39
C HIS A 206 27.57 10.01 2.42
N ALA A 207 27.65 10.85 1.39
CA ALA A 207 28.59 11.97 1.37
C ALA A 207 28.30 12.98 2.48
N ARG A 208 27.03 13.27 2.78
CA ARG A 208 26.66 14.13 3.92
C ARG A 208 27.17 13.56 5.24
N ILE A 209 26.97 12.25 5.44
CA ILE A 209 27.46 11.55 6.64
C ILE A 209 28.98 11.68 6.74
N TYR A 210 29.75 11.38 5.68
CA TYR A 210 31.20 11.52 5.71
C TYR A 210 31.68 12.96 5.92
N LEU A 211 31.01 13.95 5.33
CA LEU A 211 31.35 15.36 5.50
C LEU A 211 31.19 15.82 6.95
N ALA A 212 30.19 15.30 7.66
CA ALA A 212 29.90 15.65 9.04
C ALA A 212 30.69 14.82 10.08
N SER A 213 31.09 13.59 9.73
CA SER A 213 31.64 12.61 10.69
C SER A 213 33.10 12.19 10.46
N SER A 214 33.76 12.65 9.39
CA SER A 214 35.13 12.21 9.05
C SER A 214 36.06 13.35 8.61
N ASP A 215 37.36 13.06 8.63
CA ASP A 215 38.43 13.96 8.19
C ASP A 215 38.88 13.78 6.73
N TYR A 216 38.25 12.87 5.98
CA TYR A 216 38.57 12.66 4.56
C TYR A 216 38.47 13.97 3.78
N ARG A 217 39.34 14.20 2.79
CA ARG A 217 39.26 15.38 1.93
C ARG A 217 37.98 15.32 1.10
N VAL A 218 37.45 16.48 0.72
CA VAL A 218 36.20 16.58 -0.04
C VAL A 218 36.24 15.74 -1.32
N GLY A 219 37.36 15.76 -2.05
CA GLY A 219 37.53 14.93 -3.25
C GLY A 219 37.56 13.43 -2.95
N GLU A 220 38.18 13.03 -1.84
CA GLU A 220 38.25 11.63 -1.39
C GLU A 220 36.86 11.10 -1.02
N ILE A 221 36.03 11.92 -0.36
CA ILE A 221 34.62 11.56 -0.07
C ILE A 221 33.84 11.30 -1.36
N GLY A 222 34.03 12.14 -2.38
CA GLY A 222 33.40 11.91 -3.68
C GLY A 222 33.75 10.54 -4.26
N LEU A 223 35.04 10.17 -4.23
CA LEU A 223 35.51 8.86 -4.70
C LEU A 223 34.97 7.71 -3.83
N LEU A 224 34.98 7.85 -2.50
CA LEU A 224 34.42 6.87 -1.56
C LEU A 224 32.92 6.63 -1.76
N CYS A 225 32.19 7.67 -2.17
CA CYS A 225 30.78 7.58 -2.54
C CYS A 225 30.58 7.14 -4.00
N GLY A 226 31.60 6.68 -4.71
CA GLY A 226 31.48 6.12 -6.05
C GLY A 226 31.32 7.14 -7.19
N PHE A 227 31.57 8.43 -6.95
CA PHE A 227 31.67 9.41 -8.04
C PHE A 227 32.97 9.21 -8.82
N GLY A 228 32.91 9.36 -10.14
CA GLY A 228 34.08 9.16 -11.01
C GLY A 228 35.13 10.27 -10.93
N SER A 229 34.80 11.44 -10.37
CA SER A 229 35.76 12.52 -10.12
C SER A 229 35.26 13.46 -9.01
N ALA A 230 36.20 14.21 -8.42
CA ALA A 230 35.89 15.20 -7.39
C ALA A 230 35.05 16.37 -7.94
N GLU A 231 35.31 16.79 -9.17
CA GLU A 231 34.58 17.86 -9.85
C GLU A 231 33.11 17.46 -10.08
N HIS A 232 32.90 16.21 -10.52
CA HIS A 232 31.55 15.69 -10.71
C HIS A 232 30.80 15.61 -9.38
N PHE A 233 31.45 15.12 -8.32
CA PHE A 233 30.90 15.10 -6.98
C PHE A 233 30.49 16.49 -6.50
N CYS A 234 31.42 17.46 -6.50
CA CYS A 234 31.17 18.81 -6.04
C CYS A 234 29.98 19.46 -6.78
N ARG A 235 29.93 19.32 -8.11
CA ARG A 235 28.82 19.83 -8.92
C ARG A 235 27.48 19.20 -8.53
N MET A 236 27.44 17.88 -8.36
CA MET A 236 26.22 17.16 -8.02
C MET A 236 25.75 17.46 -6.61
N PHE A 237 26.67 17.55 -5.66
CA PHE A 237 26.40 17.91 -4.27
C PHE A 237 25.82 19.31 -4.18
N THR A 238 26.49 20.33 -4.73
CA THR A 238 25.97 21.72 -4.71
C THR A 238 24.60 21.82 -5.36
N ARG A 239 24.35 21.11 -6.47
CA ARG A 239 23.05 21.13 -7.15
C ARG A 239 21.90 20.59 -6.27
N HIS A 240 22.14 19.51 -5.52
CA HIS A 240 21.13 18.83 -4.71
C HIS A 240 21.01 19.40 -3.30
N CYS A 241 22.15 19.74 -2.68
CA CYS A 241 22.23 20.23 -1.30
C CYS A 241 22.11 21.75 -1.21
N LYS A 242 22.15 22.46 -2.36
CA LYS A 242 22.15 23.93 -2.46
C LYS A 242 23.31 24.61 -1.74
N MET A 243 24.38 23.87 -1.47
CA MET A 243 25.55 24.30 -0.71
C MET A 243 26.78 23.50 -1.14
N PRO A 244 27.97 24.11 -1.26
CA PRO A 244 29.21 23.39 -1.54
C PRO A 244 29.56 22.39 -0.43
N PRO A 245 30.18 21.23 -0.75
CA PRO A 245 30.57 20.22 0.25
C PRO A 245 31.44 20.76 1.39
N GLY A 246 32.40 21.64 1.06
CA GLY A 246 33.29 22.23 2.05
C GLY A 246 32.56 23.12 3.05
N GLU A 247 31.55 23.86 2.60
CA GLU A 247 30.69 24.66 3.50
C GLU A 247 29.74 23.78 4.30
N TYR A 248 29.22 22.71 3.69
CA TYR A 248 28.40 21.73 4.39
C TYR A 248 29.14 21.12 5.58
N ARG A 249 30.42 20.75 5.40
CA ARG A 249 31.28 20.28 6.50
C ARG A 249 31.41 21.33 7.61
N LYS A 250 31.73 22.58 7.28
CA LYS A 250 31.93 23.64 8.28
C LYS A 250 30.68 23.88 9.14
N THR A 251 29.50 23.71 8.56
CA THR A 251 28.21 23.99 9.21
C THR A 251 27.63 22.80 9.96
N HIS A 252 27.96 21.56 9.58
CA HIS A 252 27.33 20.35 10.13
C HIS A 252 28.30 19.47 10.93
N ARG A 253 29.60 19.77 10.94
CA ARG A 253 30.55 19.08 11.81
C ARG A 253 30.41 19.65 13.22
N PRO A 254 30.19 18.81 14.26
CA PRO A 254 30.19 19.28 15.63
C PRO A 254 31.54 19.94 15.93
N THR A 255 31.51 21.20 16.38
CA THR A 255 32.69 21.83 16.98
C THR A 255 32.96 21.08 18.28
N ILE A 256 34.07 20.34 18.33
CA ILE A 256 34.62 19.82 19.60
C ILE A 256 35.48 20.92 20.20
#